data_AF-A0A5J4PC31-F1
#
_entry.id   AF-A0A5J4PC31-F1
#
_cell.length_a   1.000
_cell.length_b   1.000
_cell.length_c   1.000
_cell.angle_alpha   90.00
_cell.angle_beta   90.00
_cell.angle_gamma   90.00
#
_symmetry.space_group_name_H-M   'P 1'
#
loop_
_entity.id
_entity.type
_entity.pdbx_description
1 polymer ?
#
loop_
_entity_poly.entity_id
_entity_poly.type
_entity_poly.pdbx_seq_one_letter_code
_entity_poly.pdbx_strand_id
1 'polypeptide(L)' 'LLFLPSYSPNLNIIERLWKWMKKDCLNGKYYGKVTEFTEAINGSLMKTKNKENKKELNTQLALNFQLYNNAIYNRV' A
#
# COMPACT_ATOMS: atom_id res chain seq x y z
N LEU A 1 -2.56 -13.75 14.51
CA LEU A 1 -1.51 -13.33 13.57
C LEU A 1 -1.87 -13.84 12.18
N LEU A 2 -1.84 -12.96 11.16
CA LEU A 2 -2.07 -13.35 9.77
C LEU A 2 -0.72 -13.74 9.15
N PHE A 3 -0.59 -15.00 8.70
CA PHE A 3 0.63 -15.47 8.06
C PHE A 3 0.63 -15.06 6.58
N LEU A 4 1.62 -14.28 6.18
CA LEU A 4 1.85 -13.89 4.78
C LEU A 4 3.00 -14.72 4.22
N PRO A 5 2.85 -15.30 3.01
CA PRO A 5 3.95 -15.99 2.35
C PRO A 5 5.12 -15.02 2.09
N SER A 6 6.34 -15.53 2.10
CA SER A 6 7.55 -14.74 1.83
C SER A 6 7.44 -13.98 0.51
N TYR A 7 8.01 -12.77 0.46
CA TYR A 7 8.08 -11.94 -0.75
C TYR A 7 6.74 -11.67 -1.45
N SER A 8 5.67 -11.47 -0.67
CA SER A 8 4.32 -11.19 -1.18
C SER A 8 3.88 -9.72 -0.98
N PRO A 9 4.54 -8.73 -1.60
CA PRO A 9 4.28 -7.31 -1.36
C PRO A 9 2.88 -6.88 -1.83
N ASN A 10 2.27 -7.59 -2.78
CA ASN A 10 0.90 -7.32 -3.23
C ASN A 10 -0.15 -7.81 -2.22
N LEU A 11 0.17 -8.85 -1.44
CA LEU A 11 -0.68 -9.35 -0.36
C LEU A 11 -0.51 -8.53 0.93
N ASN A 12 0.61 -7.82 1.07
CA ASN A 12 0.86 -6.94 2.21
C ASN A 12 0.16 -5.58 2.04
N ILE A 13 -0.93 -5.39 2.79
CA ILE A 13 -1.74 -4.16 2.80
C ILE A 13 -0.91 -2.94 3.24
N ILE A 14 0.03 -3.12 4.17
CA ILE A 14 0.86 -2.02 4.71
C ILE A 14 1.79 -1.49 3.61
N GLU A 15 2.41 -2.38 2.83
CA GLU A 15 3.27 -2.01 1.70
C GLU A 15 2.49 -1.26 0.61
N ARG A 16 1.24 -1.63 0.36
CA ARG A 16 0.36 -0.95 -0.58
C ARG A 16 -0.01 0.45 -0.10
N LEU A 17 -0.37 0.60 1.17
CA LEU A 17 -0.59 1.90 1.78
C LEU A 17 0.69 2.76 1.73
N TRP A 18 1.84 2.16 1.99
CA TRP A 18 3.12 2.84 1.92
C TRP A 18 3.47 3.36 0.52
N LYS A 19 3.11 2.61 -0.54
CA LYS A 19 3.23 3.09 -1.93
C LYS A 19 2.37 4.33 -2.19
N TRP A 20 1.14 4.36 -1.69
CA TRP A 20 0.28 5.54 -1.78
C TRP A 20 0.89 6.74 -1.08
N MET A 21 1.31 6.57 0.18
CA MET A 21 1.91 7.63 0.98
C MET A 21 3.15 8.20 0.31
N LYS A 22 4.03 7.35 -0.23
CA LYS A 22 5.21 7.79 -0.98
C LYS A 22 4.86 8.68 -2.17
N LYS A 23 3.77 8.39 -2.88
CA LYS A 23 3.30 9.22 -4.00
C LYS A 23 2.75 10.58 -3.53
N ASP A 24 2.11 10.64 -2.36
CA ASP A 24 1.53 11.87 -1.83
C ASP A 24 2.57 12.78 -1.15
N CYS A 25 3.41 12.24 -0.27
CA CYS A 25 4.34 13.06 0.54
C CYS A 25 5.80 13.02 0.06
N LEU A 26 6.25 11.95 -0.61
CA LEU A 26 7.66 11.76 -0.95
C LEU A 26 7.99 11.92 -2.44
N ASN A 27 6.98 12.22 -3.27
CA ASN A 27 7.18 12.36 -4.70
C ASN A 27 7.99 13.63 -5.02
N GLY A 28 9.30 13.47 -5.18
CA GLY A 28 10.22 14.56 -5.54
C GLY A 28 10.53 15.54 -4.42
N LYS A 29 10.20 15.20 -3.16
CA LYS A 29 10.40 16.09 -2.01
C LYS A 29 11.49 15.57 -1.06
N TYR A 30 12.51 16.39 -0.85
CA TYR A 30 13.56 16.15 0.14
C TYR A 30 13.16 16.77 1.48
N TYR A 31 13.42 16.04 2.57
CA TYR A 31 13.19 16.49 3.93
C TYR A 31 14.54 16.58 4.64
N GLY A 32 14.93 17.78 5.05
CA GLY A 32 16.23 18.01 5.71
C GLY A 32 16.25 17.59 7.17
N LYS A 33 15.09 17.54 7.82
CA LYS A 33 14.94 17.10 9.21
C LYS A 33 13.94 15.95 9.33
N VAL A 34 14.21 15.08 10.29
CA VAL A 34 13.31 13.96 10.64
C VAL A 34 11.93 14.46 11.04
N THR A 35 11.84 15.60 11.73
CA THR A 35 10.56 16.21 12.13
C THR A 35 9.68 16.53 10.93
N GLU A 36 10.25 17.15 9.89
CA GLU A 36 9.51 17.53 8.67
C GLU A 36 9.00 16.29 7.92
N PHE A 37 9.81 15.21 7.93
CA PHE A 37 9.42 13.92 7.35
C PHE A 37 8.27 13.27 8.13
N THR A 38 8.35 13.24 9.46
CA THR A 38 7.29 12.69 10.32
C THR A 38 5.99 13.48 10.19
N GLU A 39 6.07 14.81 10.14
CA GLU A 39 4.90 15.67 9.93
C GLU A 39 4.24 15.43 8.58
N ALA A 40 5.04 15.29 7.52
CA ALA A 40 4.51 14.98 6.19
C ALA A 40 3.83 13.61 6.12
N ILE A 41 4.40 12.60 6.79
CA ILE A 41 3.78 11.28 6.94
C ILE A 41 2.44 11.38 7.66
N ASN A 42 2.40 12.08 8.81
CA ASN A 42 1.19 12.26 9.58
C ASN A 42 0.12 13.02 8.79
N GLY A 43 0.51 14.06 8.03
CA GLY A 43 -0.37 14.78 7.14
C GLY A 43 -0.95 13.88 6.04
N SER A 44 -0.11 13.04 5.42
CA SER A 44 -0.54 12.07 4.40
C SER A 44 -1.53 11.04 4.98
N LEU A 45 -1.28 10.55 6.21
CA LEU A 45 -2.20 9.66 6.91
C LEU A 45 -3.54 10.34 7.24
N MET A 46 -3.54 11.62 7.62
CA MET A 46 -4.78 12.36 7.86
C MET A 46 -5.62 12.47 6.58
N LYS A 47 -4.98 12.65 5.41
CA LYS A 47 -5.66 12.69 4.11
C LYS A 47 -6.38 11.38 3.75
N THR A 48 -5.98 10.24 4.33
CA THR A 48 -6.68 8.96 4.12
C THR A 48 -8.11 8.96 4.69
N LYS A 49 -8.38 9.83 5.69
CA LYS A 49 -9.72 9.98 6.30
C LYS A 49 -10.66 10.85 5.45
N ASN A 50 -10.12 11.62 4.50
CA ASN A 50 -10.94 12.48 3.64
C ASN A 50 -11.72 11.66 2.60
N LYS A 51 -12.98 12.06 2.38
CA LYS A 51 -13.91 11.40 1.45
C LYS A 51 -13.39 11.34 0.01
N GLU A 52 -12.63 12.35 -0.42
CA GLU A 52 -12.14 12.50 -1.79
C GLU A 52 -11.10 11.42 -2.15
N ASN A 53 -10.17 11.13 -1.24
CA ASN A 53 -9.12 10.13 -1.45
C ASN A 53 -9.61 8.70 -1.20
N LYS A 54 -10.76 8.53 -0.52
CA LYS A 54 -11.32 7.23 -0.14
C LYS A 54 -11.58 6.33 -1.36
N LYS A 55 -11.93 6.90 -2.52
CA LYS A 55 -12.17 6.12 -3.75
C LYS A 55 -10.87 5.55 -4.32
N GLU A 56 -9.81 6.35 -4.40
CA GLU A 56 -8.49 5.89 -4.87
C GLU A 56 -7.89 4.89 -3.88
N LEU A 57 -7.92 5.19 -2.58
CA LEU A 57 -7.45 4.29 -1.52
C LEU A 57 -8.20 2.96 -1.51
N ASN A 58 -9.52 2.96 -1.66
CA ASN A 58 -10.29 1.72 -1.71
C ASN A 58 -9.88 0.84 -2.88
N THR A 59 -9.65 1.42 -4.07
CA THR A 59 -9.12 0.67 -5.22
C THR A 59 -7.69 0.17 -4.95
N GLN A 60 -6.83 1.02 -4.39
CA GLN A 60 -5.44 0.68 -4.12
C GLN A 60 -5.22 -0.29 -2.96
N LEU A 61 -6.18 -0.42 -2.05
CA LEU A 61 -6.18 -1.38 -0.94
C LEU A 61 -7.09 -2.60 -1.21
N ALA A 62 -7.92 -2.57 -2.25
CA ALA A 62 -8.81 -3.67 -2.60
C ALA A 62 -8.03 -4.97 -2.85
N LEU A 63 -8.49 -6.07 -2.27
CA LEU A 63 -7.88 -7.40 -2.42
C LEU A 63 -8.31 -8.07 -3.75
N ASN A 64 -8.27 -7.31 -4.85
CA ASN A 64 -8.59 -7.80 -6.18
C ASN A 64 -7.36 -8.48 -6.78
N PHE A 65 -7.09 -9.71 -6.34
CA PHE A 65 -6.00 -10.51 -6.89
C PHE A 65 -6.46 -11.26 -8.13
N GLN A 66 -5.65 -11.24 -9.18
CA GLN A 66 -5.83 -12.13 -10.31
C GLN A 66 -5.52 -13.56 -9.84
N LEU A 67 -6.55 -14.41 -9.80
CA LEU A 67 -6.36 -15.83 -9.63
C LEU A 67 -6.03 -16.43 -11.00
N TYR A 68 -4.86 -17.06 -11.13
CA TYR A 68 -4.58 -17.90 -12.29
C TYR A 68 -5.32 -19.21 -12.10
N ASN A 69 -6.24 -19.52 -13.01
CA ASN A 69 -6.81 -20.85 -13.08
C ASN A 69 -5.82 -21.74 -13.85
N ASN A 70 -4.78 -22.25 -13.19
CA ASN A 70 -3.76 -23.04 -13.88
C ASN A 70 -3.79 -24.52 -13.47
N ALA A 71 -4.21 -25.31 -14.46
CA ALA A 71 -3.63 -26.56 -14.89
C ALA A 71 -3.49 -27.69 -13.86
N ILE A 72 -4.20 -28.77 -14.16
CA ILE A 72 -3.99 -30.17 -13.75
C ILE A 72 -2.60 -30.39 -13.14
N TYR A 73 -2.52 -30.38 -11.81
CA TYR A 73 -1.39 -30.96 -11.09
C TYR A 73 -1.63 -32.48 -11.03
N ASN A 74 -1.12 -33.22 -12.01
CA ASN A 74 -0.89 -34.65 -11.83
C ASN A 74 0.32 -34.81 -10.90
N ARG A 75 0.07 -35.23 -9.67
CA ARG A 75 1.13 -35.69 -8.76
C ARG A 75 1.23 -37.20 -8.91
N VAL A 76 2.38 -37.65 -9.42
CA VAL A 76 2.87 -39.04 -9.31
C VAL A 76 3.05 -39.40 -7.85
#